data_AF-A0A1H1DUZ6-F1
#
_entry.id   AF-A0A1H1DUZ6-F1
#
_cell.length_a   1.000
_cell.length_b   1.000
_cell.length_c   1.000
_cell.angle_alpha   90.00
_cell.angle_beta   90.00
_cell.angle_gamma   90.00
#
_symmetry.space_group_name_H-M   'P 1'
#
loop_
_entity.id
_entity.type
_entity.pdbx_description
1 polymer ?
#
loop_
_entity_poly.entity_id
_entity_poly.type
_entity_poly.pdbx_seq_one_letter_code
_entity_poly.pdbx_strand_id
1 'polypeptide(L)'
;MSEENGSGTQQGQRAGAFDIRLVIAALFVLYGAICTLMGLLGTSEEEISQAAGININLWSGLGMLVFAGAFALWARLRPIVLPADSETSGS
;
A
#
# COMPACT_ATOMS: atom_id res chain seq x y z
N MET A 1 -14.20 52.87 16.95
CA MET A 1 -13.47 52.45 15.75
C MET A 1 -13.32 50.95 15.86
N SER A 2 -14.11 50.18 15.11
CA SER A 2 -14.13 48.72 15.18
C SER A 2 -13.14 48.19 14.15
N GLU A 3 -12.03 47.62 14.59
CA GLU A 3 -11.10 46.96 13.67
C GLU A 3 -11.60 45.54 13.40
N GLU A 4 -11.70 45.23 12.10
CA GLU A 4 -12.23 43.99 11.54
C GLU A 4 -11.44 42.76 11.99
N ASN A 5 -12.18 41.78 12.54
CA ASN A 5 -11.71 40.41 12.67
C ASN A 5 -12.19 39.62 11.45
N GLY A 6 -11.32 39.40 10.46
CA GLY A 6 -11.66 38.86 9.14
C GLY A 6 -10.81 37.67 8.72
N SER A 7 -11.02 36.54 9.41
CA SER A 7 -10.84 35.14 8.95
C SER A 7 -9.74 34.84 7.92
N GLY A 8 -8.57 34.44 8.41
CA GLY A 8 -7.67 33.58 7.62
C GLY A 8 -8.34 32.22 7.40
N THR A 9 -8.77 31.93 6.18
CA THR A 9 -9.21 30.60 5.79
C THR A 9 -7.99 29.69 5.76
N GLN A 10 -7.64 29.10 6.90
CA GLN A 10 -6.74 27.95 6.95
C GLN A 10 -7.42 26.79 6.23
N GLN A 11 -7.28 26.74 4.90
CA GLN A 11 -7.58 25.56 4.11
C GLN A 11 -6.61 24.48 4.56
N GLY A 12 -7.07 23.60 5.45
CA GLY A 12 -6.33 22.45 5.94
C GLY A 12 -5.79 21.67 4.74
N GLN A 13 -4.52 21.90 4.43
CA GLN A 13 -3.86 21.22 3.34
C GLN A 13 -3.73 19.76 3.80
N ARG A 14 -4.52 18.89 3.19
CA ARG A 14 -4.37 17.44 3.31
C ARG A 14 -3.01 17.10 2.70
N ALA A 15 -1.93 17.27 3.46
CA ALA A 15 -0.67 16.62 3.18
C ALA A 15 -1.00 15.13 3.13
N GLY A 16 -1.03 14.57 1.91
CA GLY A 16 -1.57 13.24 1.67
C GLY A 16 -0.89 12.26 2.61
N ALA A 17 -1.66 11.60 3.47
CA ALA A 17 -1.13 10.62 4.39
C ALA A 17 -0.37 9.58 3.58
N PHE A 18 0.96 9.58 3.69
CA PHE A 18 1.79 8.59 3.05
C PHE A 18 1.65 7.27 3.83
N ASP A 19 0.58 6.53 3.54
CA ASP A 19 0.24 5.29 4.25
C ASP A 19 1.17 4.17 3.79
N ILE A 20 2.14 3.82 4.64
CA ILE A 20 3.10 2.74 4.41
C ILE A 20 2.42 1.41 4.07
N ARG A 21 1.19 1.16 4.54
CA ARG A 21 0.45 -0.08 4.24
C ARG A 21 0.09 -0.16 2.76
N LEU A 22 -0.24 0.97 2.13
CA LEU A 22 -0.53 1.02 0.70
C LEU A 22 0.73 0.86 -0.14
N VAL A 23 1.86 1.42 0.32
CA VAL A 23 3.17 1.22 -0.33
C VAL A 23 3.57 -0.25 -0.28
N ILE A 24 3.52 -0.88 0.90
CA ILE A 24 3.81 -2.31 1.07
C ILE A 24 2.87 -3.15 0.20
N ALA A 25 1.56 -2.87 0.22
CA ALA A 25 0.60 -3.59 -0.61
C ALA A 25 0.91 -3.47 -2.10
N ALA A 26 1.26 -2.28 -2.61
CA ALA A 26 1.61 -2.08 -4.01
C ALA A 26 2.84 -2.90 -4.43
N LEU A 27 3.87 -2.95 -3.57
CA LEU A 27 5.06 -3.78 -3.82
C LEU A 27 4.72 -5.26 -3.87
N PHE A 28 3.91 -5.75 -2.93
CA PHE A 28 3.44 -7.15 -2.95
C PHE A 28 2.57 -7.47 -4.17
N VAL A 29 1.74 -6.53 -4.65
CA VAL A 29 0.99 -6.72 -5.89
C VAL A 29 1.94 -6.84 -7.09
N LEU A 30 2.95 -5.97 -7.19
CA LEU A 30 3.90 -5.99 -8.29
C LEU A 30 4.68 -7.32 -8.34
N TYR A 31 5.32 -7.70 -7.25
CA TYR A 31 6.07 -8.96 -7.19
C TYR A 31 5.16 -10.18 -7.29
N GLY A 32 4.01 -10.16 -6.60
CA GLY A 32 3.03 -11.24 -6.63
C GLY A 32 2.48 -11.48 -8.04
N ALA A 33 2.24 -10.43 -8.81
CA ALA A 33 1.83 -10.54 -10.21
C ALA A 33 2.92 -11.18 -11.07
N ILE A 34 4.18 -10.78 -10.92
CA ILE A 34 5.31 -11.38 -11.65
C ILE A 34 5.42 -12.87 -11.32
N CYS A 35 5.40 -13.22 -10.03
CA CYS A 35 5.48 -14.60 -9.56
C CYS A 35 4.32 -15.46 -10.07
N THR A 36 3.10 -14.93 -10.00
CA THR A 36 1.90 -15.60 -10.52
C THR A 36 1.99 -15.80 -12.02
N LEU A 37 2.46 -14.80 -12.78
CA LEU A 37 2.55 -14.87 -14.22
C LEU A 37 3.61 -15.87 -14.69
N MET A 38 4.79 -15.88 -14.07
CA MET A 38 5.80 -16.91 -14.33
C MET A 38 5.30 -18.30 -13.92
N GLY A 39 4.54 -18.42 -12.82
CA GLY A 39 3.90 -19.67 -12.44
C GLY A 39 2.79 -20.14 -13.40
N LEU A 40 2.13 -19.23 -14.12
CA LEU A 40 1.08 -19.58 -15.09
C LEU A 40 1.63 -19.81 -16.51
N LEU A 41 2.60 -19.00 -16.93
CA LEU A 41 3.06 -18.92 -18.32
C LEU A 41 4.51 -19.38 -18.52
N GLY A 42 5.33 -19.33 -17.47
CA GLY A 42 6.78 -19.55 -17.53
C GLY A 42 7.23 -20.93 -17.07
N THR A 43 6.31 -21.87 -16.86
CA THR A 43 6.64 -23.14 -16.22
C THR A 43 7.12 -24.17 -17.23
N SER A 44 8.44 -24.36 -17.31
CA SER A 44 9.02 -25.52 -18.00
C SER A 44 8.92 -26.75 -17.09
N GLU A 45 8.70 -27.94 -17.68
CA GLU A 45 8.59 -29.20 -16.90
C GLU A 45 9.85 -29.49 -16.06
N GLU A 46 11.00 -28.97 -16.49
CA GLU A 46 12.28 -29.11 -15.80
C GLU A 46 12.32 -28.37 -14.45
N GLU A 47 11.71 -27.17 -14.36
CA GLU A 47 11.61 -26.40 -13.11
C GLU A 47 10.63 -27.04 -12.11
N ILE A 48 9.50 -27.60 -12.58
CA ILE A 48 8.54 -28.33 -11.74
C ILE A 48 9.19 -29.59 -11.15
N SER A 49 10.01 -30.28 -11.94
CA SER A 49 10.65 -31.53 -11.52
C SER A 49 11.60 -31.34 -10.34
N GLN A 50 12.29 -30.19 -10.28
CA GLN A 50 13.18 -29.84 -9.17
C GLN A 50 12.41 -29.38 -7.92
N ALA A 51 11.18 -28.91 -8.09
CA ALA A 51 10.29 -28.44 -7.03
C ALA A 51 9.28 -29.50 -6.56
N ALA A 52 9.60 -30.79 -6.70
CA ALA A 52 8.75 -31.91 -6.28
C ALA A 52 7.31 -31.86 -6.85
N GLY A 53 7.13 -31.32 -8.05
CA GLY A 53 5.81 -31.22 -8.68
C GLY A 53 5.02 -29.96 -8.32
N ILE A 54 5.55 -29.07 -7.47
CA ILE A 54 4.85 -27.89 -6.97
C ILE A 54 5.36 -26.63 -7.69
N ASN A 55 4.42 -25.84 -8.22
CA ASN A 55 4.74 -24.54 -8.79
C ASN A 55 4.94 -23.50 -7.68
N ILE A 56 6.17 -23.38 -7.19
CA ILE A 56 6.51 -22.53 -6.04
C ILE A 56 6.25 -21.05 -6.29
N ASN A 57 6.40 -20.64 -7.55
CA ASN A 57 6.22 -19.26 -7.97
C ASN A 57 4.74 -18.86 -7.99
N LEU A 58 3.88 -19.78 -8.45
CA LEU A 58 2.43 -19.59 -8.43
C LEU A 58 1.91 -19.46 -6.99
N TRP A 59 2.29 -20.37 -6.10
CA TRP A 59 1.84 -20.33 -4.70
C TRP A 59 2.39 -19.12 -3.94
N SER A 60 3.66 -18.77 -4.15
CA SER A 60 4.24 -17.56 -3.56
C SER A 60 3.53 -16.30 -4.07
N GLY A 61 3.31 -16.21 -5.38
CA GLY A 61 2.60 -15.10 -6.00
C GLY A 61 1.18 -14.95 -5.47
N LEU A 62 0.42 -16.05 -5.37
CA LEU A 62 -0.93 -16.03 -4.83
C LEU A 62 -0.96 -15.61 -3.35
N GLY A 63 -0.01 -16.10 -2.54
CA GLY A 63 0.13 -15.70 -1.14
C GLY A 63 0.40 -14.20 -0.99
N MET A 64 1.29 -13.65 -1.82
CA MET A 64 1.60 -12.21 -1.87
C MET A 64 0.37 -11.37 -2.23
N LEU A 65 -0.42 -11.82 -3.22
CA LEU A 65 -1.64 -11.12 -3.64
C LEU A 65 -2.71 -11.10 -2.54
N VAL A 66 -2.91 -12.23 -1.85
CA VAL A 66 -3.84 -12.31 -0.71
C VAL A 66 -3.40 -11.38 0.42
N PHE A 67 -2.10 -11.38 0.75
CA PHE A 67 -1.54 -10.50 1.78
C PHE A 67 -1.70 -9.01 1.43
N ALA A 68 -1.42 -8.64 0.18
CA ALA A 68 -1.62 -7.27 -0.30
C ALA A 68 -3.10 -6.85 -0.21
N GLY A 69 -4.03 -7.73 -0.60
CA GLY A 69 -5.46 -7.50 -0.48
C GLY A 69 -5.90 -7.25 0.97
N ALA A 70 -5.36 -8.03 1.91
CA ALA A 70 -5.61 -7.82 3.34
C ALA A 70 -5.10 -6.45 3.84
N PHE A 71 -3.89 -6.05 3.43
CA PHE A 71 -3.32 -4.74 3.80
C PHE A 71 -4.11 -3.57 3.20
N ALA A 72 -4.48 -3.67 1.93
CA ALA A 72 -5.29 -2.66 1.25
C ALA A 72 -6.67 -2.51 1.91
N LEU A 73 -7.32 -3.65 2.23
CA LEU A 73 -8.59 -3.65 2.94
C LEU A 73 -8.44 -3.03 4.34
N TRP A 74 -7.39 -3.37 5.07
CA TRP A 74 -7.15 -2.80 6.40
C TRP A 74 -6.87 -1.30 6.36
N ALA A 75 -6.06 -0.83 5.40
CA ALA A 75 -5.80 0.60 5.20
C ALA A 75 -7.10 1.36 4.89
N ARG A 76 -7.97 0.78 4.06
CA ARG A 76 -9.29 1.33 3.76
C ARG A 76 -10.22 1.36 4.98
N LEU A 77 -10.20 0.33 5.82
CA LEU A 77 -11.02 0.23 7.03
C LEU A 77 -10.51 1.10 8.19
N ARG A 78 -9.23 1.45 8.21
CA ARG A 78 -8.58 2.24 9.26
C ARG A 78 -7.71 3.36 8.64
N PRO A 79 -8.31 4.41 8.05
CA PRO A 79 -7.55 5.52 7.47
C PRO A 79 -6.77 6.26 8.56
N ILE A 80 -5.49 6.56 8.30
CA ILE A 80 -4.66 7.39 9.20
C ILE A 80 -4.93 8.85 8.87
N VAL A 81 -5.44 9.61 9.84
CA VAL A 81 -5.63 11.05 9.75
C VAL A 81 -4.47 11.71 10.48
N LEU A 82 -3.57 12.38 9.76
CA LEU A 82 -2.56 13.24 10.39
C LEU A 82 -3.26 14.52 10.86
N PRO A 83 -3.10 14.93 12.13
CA PRO A 83 -3.43 16.28 12.54
C PRO A 83 -2.62 17.27 11.69
N ALA A 84 -3.28 18.28 11.13
CA ALA A 84 -2.56 19.40 10.53
C ALA A 84 -1.73 20.06 11.64
N ASP A 85 -0.44 20.26 11.40
CA ASP A 85 0.49 20.85 12.36
C ASP A 85 -0.06 22.21 12.83
N SER A 86 -0.67 22.23 14.01
CA SER A 86 -1.00 23.46 14.69
C SER A 86 0.28 23.99 15.34
N GLU A 87 0.80 25.08 14.77
CA GLU A 87 1.51 26.12 15.50
C GLU A 87 2.82 25.71 16.18
N THR A 88 3.91 25.61 15.39
CA THR A 88 5.22 26.11 15.89
C THR A 88 5.17 27.65 15.84
N SER A 89 4.43 28.24 16.77
CA SER A 89 4.48 29.67 17.11
C SER A 89 4.46 29.77 18.62
N GLY A 90 5.66 29.72 19.22
CA GLY A 90 5.78 29.83 20.66
C GLY A 90 7.20 29.55 21.14
N SER A 91 8.16 30.39 20.78
CA SER A 91 8.91 31.29 21.69
C SER A 91 9.99 32.06 20.93
#